data_AF-A0A2E5HJL7-F1
#
_entry.id   AF-A0A2E5HJL7-F1
#
_cell.length_a   1.000
_cell.length_b   1.000
_cell.length_c   1.000
_cell.angle_alpha   90.00
_cell.angle_beta   90.00
_cell.angle_gamma   90.00
#
_symmetry.space_group_name_H-M   'P 1'
#
loop_
_entity.id
_entity.type
_entity.pdbx_description
1 polymer ?
#
loop_
_entity_poly.entity_id
_entity_poly.type
_entity_poly.pdbx_seq_one_letter_code
_entity_poly.pdbx_strand_id
1 'polypeptide(L)'
;MISSALRSPPTLAALLVATALISGCADDRSKIESKIKFELEACQKAEGSTYEIKFEVGAPYAIETFACDVPVKEITLDNDINANAKVGPYTFNMRKDTSDGRWHVTRVTWPELDQARSIMETENKADTDITKGITLLNAVLKEAPKMEYARLSLMELHLLQRKRFNKQGETNEQRAGLGTAQAPYDASVKAAVENGQNNLAAQLHLLVIGYLDRYRQLAEDASVVSDDNAEKERAAIKAVQNEADEAKKKGDTPAYENAIAEIATREKEMEENAVKRVKDAEVMGKVAKELLKRECVAIQAAKGLSGVSSEVTAEVSTYASQVTCPK
;
A
#
# COMPACT_ATOMS: atom_id res chain seq x y z
N MET A 1 -53.66 -4.47 34.13
CA MET A 1 -54.77 -4.37 33.16
C MET A 1 -54.18 -4.05 31.79
N ILE A 2 -54.19 -5.05 30.89
CA ILE A 2 -54.45 -5.01 29.44
C ILE A 2 -54.01 -3.70 28.72
N SER A 3 -53.08 -3.68 27.77
CA SER A 3 -53.12 -4.48 26.55
C SER A 3 -51.75 -4.54 25.87
N SER A 4 -51.40 -5.75 25.42
CA SER A 4 -50.28 -6.07 24.55
C SER A 4 -50.58 -5.67 23.11
N ALA A 5 -49.62 -5.07 22.40
CA ALA A 5 -49.62 -5.01 20.94
C ALA A 5 -48.27 -5.53 20.43
N LEU A 6 -48.24 -6.84 20.15
CA LEU A 6 -47.24 -7.48 19.32
C LEU A 6 -47.29 -6.86 17.92
N ARG A 7 -46.17 -6.37 17.41
CA ARG A 7 -45.93 -6.22 15.97
C ARG A 7 -44.80 -7.15 15.58
N SER A 8 -45.20 -8.16 14.82
CA SER A 8 -44.40 -9.23 14.25
C SER A 8 -43.32 -8.70 13.29
N PRO A 9 -42.15 -9.34 13.21
CA PRO A 9 -41.19 -9.11 12.13
C PRO A 9 -41.66 -9.80 10.82
N PRO A 10 -41.40 -9.23 9.63
CA PRO A 10 -41.67 -9.93 8.39
C PRO A 10 -40.68 -11.10 8.24
N THR A 11 -41.25 -12.29 8.22
CA THR A 11 -40.60 -13.58 8.01
C THR A 11 -40.57 -13.88 6.51
N LEU A 12 -39.41 -14.37 6.04
CA LEU A 12 -39.16 -15.14 4.83
C LEU A 12 -40.04 -14.93 3.58
N ALA A 13 -39.40 -14.48 2.50
CA ALA A 13 -39.68 -14.99 1.16
C ALA A 13 -38.41 -15.70 0.65
N ALA A 14 -38.23 -16.96 1.10
CA ALA A 14 -37.32 -17.88 0.44
C ALA A 14 -37.95 -18.27 -0.90
N LEU A 15 -37.43 -17.72 -2.00
CA LEU A 15 -37.78 -18.17 -3.34
C LEU A 15 -37.01 -19.47 -3.64
N LEU A 16 -37.54 -20.57 -3.10
CA LEU A 16 -37.27 -21.93 -3.55
C LEU A 16 -37.98 -22.12 -4.90
N VAL A 17 -37.31 -21.81 -6.01
CA VAL A 17 -37.72 -22.32 -7.33
C VAL A 17 -37.02 -23.65 -7.53
N ALA A 18 -37.73 -24.71 -7.15
CA ALA A 18 -37.35 -26.07 -7.44
C ALA A 18 -37.54 -26.36 -8.94
N THR A 19 -36.51 -26.99 -9.50
CA THR A 19 -36.57 -28.08 -10.50
C THR A 19 -37.17 -27.77 -11.88
N ALA A 20 -36.29 -27.36 -12.80
CA ALA A 20 -36.26 -27.95 -14.13
C ALA A 20 -35.33 -29.18 -14.08
N LEU A 21 -35.93 -30.35 -13.84
CA LEU A 21 -35.34 -31.65 -14.10
C LEU A 21 -35.09 -31.78 -15.62
N ILE A 22 -33.91 -31.39 -16.08
CA ILE A 22 -33.33 -31.93 -17.31
C ILE A 22 -32.40 -33.06 -16.86
N SER A 23 -33.00 -34.24 -16.63
CA SER A 23 -32.29 -35.52 -16.54
C SER A 23 -31.86 -35.95 -17.95
N GLY A 24 -31.04 -35.13 -18.60
CA GLY A 24 -30.17 -35.58 -19.68
C GLY A 24 -28.83 -35.94 -19.07
N CYS A 25 -28.17 -36.97 -19.59
CA CYS A 25 -26.77 -37.28 -19.30
C CYS A 25 -25.85 -36.14 -19.80
N ALA A 26 -25.94 -34.96 -19.18
CA ALA A 26 -24.96 -33.92 -19.35
C ALA A 26 -23.66 -34.45 -18.76
N ASP A 27 -22.62 -34.48 -19.59
CA ASP A 27 -21.28 -34.86 -19.16
C ASP A 27 -20.79 -33.90 -18.06
N ASP A 28 -19.82 -34.34 -17.26
CA ASP A 28 -19.39 -33.57 -16.09
C ASP A 28 -18.90 -32.15 -16.45
N ARG A 29 -18.35 -31.93 -17.66
CA ARG A 29 -17.95 -30.58 -18.08
C ARG A 29 -19.15 -29.65 -18.21
N SER A 30 -20.24 -30.10 -18.85
CA SER A 30 -21.47 -29.32 -19.00
C SER A 30 -22.10 -28.96 -17.65
N LYS A 31 -22.02 -29.86 -16.66
CA LYS A 31 -22.50 -29.61 -15.29
C LYS A 31 -21.63 -28.58 -14.55
N ILE A 32 -20.30 -28.72 -14.65
CA ILE A 32 -19.35 -27.76 -14.08
C ILE A 32 -19.57 -26.36 -14.69
N GLU A 33 -19.67 -26.28 -16.01
CA GLU A 33 -19.89 -25.02 -16.71
C GLU A 33 -21.20 -24.35 -16.28
N SER A 34 -22.29 -25.12 -16.18
CA SER A 34 -23.59 -24.60 -15.72
C SER A 34 -23.52 -24.09 -14.28
N LYS A 35 -22.83 -24.81 -13.39
CA LYS A 35 -22.66 -24.37 -12.00
C LYS A 35 -21.88 -23.06 -11.91
N ILE A 36 -20.80 -22.93 -12.67
CA ILE A 36 -20.00 -21.70 -12.68
C ILE A 36 -20.80 -20.55 -13.31
N LYS A 37 -21.47 -20.77 -14.44
CA LYS A 37 -22.34 -19.77 -15.07
C LYS A 37 -23.41 -19.24 -14.11
N PHE A 38 -24.03 -20.11 -13.32
CA PHE A 38 -24.99 -19.69 -12.29
C PHE A 38 -24.37 -18.69 -11.29
N GLU A 39 -23.14 -18.93 -10.83
CA GLU A 39 -22.45 -18.01 -9.93
C GLU A 39 -22.07 -16.68 -10.63
N LEU A 40 -21.62 -16.74 -11.89
CA LEU A 40 -21.27 -15.55 -12.66
C LEU A 40 -22.50 -14.69 -12.98
N GLU A 41 -23.64 -15.30 -13.32
CA GLU A 41 -24.91 -14.59 -13.53
C GLU A 41 -25.42 -13.93 -12.25
N ALA A 42 -25.18 -14.53 -11.08
CA ALA A 42 -25.47 -13.91 -9.80
C ALA A 42 -24.54 -12.73 -9.53
N CYS A 43 -23.24 -12.87 -9.84
CA CYS A 43 -22.28 -11.78 -9.74
C CYS A 43 -22.61 -10.59 -10.66
N GLN A 44 -23.04 -10.82 -11.89
CA GLN A 44 -23.44 -9.77 -12.83
C GLN A 44 -24.59 -8.90 -12.32
N LYS A 45 -25.42 -9.46 -11.43
CA LYS A 45 -26.55 -8.77 -10.80
C LYS A 45 -26.20 -8.13 -9.47
N ALA A 46 -24.98 -8.33 -8.97
CA ALA A 46 -24.55 -7.79 -7.69
C ALA A 46 -24.23 -6.29 -7.81
N GLU A 47 -24.58 -5.53 -6.78
CA GLU A 47 -24.18 -4.13 -6.65
C GLU A 47 -22.78 -4.06 -6.03
N GLY A 48 -21.83 -3.42 -6.70
CA GLY A 48 -20.48 -3.17 -6.18
C GLY A 48 -19.34 -3.59 -7.11
N SER A 49 -18.11 -3.48 -6.60
CA SER A 49 -16.88 -3.86 -7.32
C SER A 49 -16.47 -5.32 -7.10
N THR A 50 -17.06 -6.01 -6.11
CA THR A 50 -16.77 -7.41 -5.81
C THR A 50 -18.05 -8.21 -5.53
N TYR A 51 -17.97 -9.52 -5.72
CA TYR A 51 -19.02 -10.49 -5.40
C TYR A 51 -18.43 -11.67 -4.61
N GLU A 52 -19.09 -12.06 -3.53
CA GLU A 52 -18.66 -13.17 -2.69
C GLU A 52 -19.17 -14.51 -3.22
N ILE A 53 -18.24 -15.37 -3.64
CA ILE A 53 -18.50 -16.78 -3.91
C ILE A 53 -18.46 -17.53 -2.58
N LYS A 54 -19.60 -18.08 -2.16
CA LYS A 54 -19.70 -18.88 -0.94
C LYS A 54 -19.36 -20.34 -1.23
N PHE A 55 -18.58 -20.93 -0.34
CA PHE A 55 -18.25 -22.35 -0.38
C PHE A 55 -19.07 -23.10 0.67
N GLU A 56 -19.29 -24.40 0.47
CA GLU A 56 -19.91 -25.24 1.50
C GLU A 56 -19.02 -25.37 2.75
N VAL A 57 -17.70 -25.37 2.54
CA VAL A 57 -16.69 -25.45 3.59
C VAL A 57 -15.61 -24.40 3.31
N GLY A 58 -15.39 -23.50 4.27
CA GLY A 58 -14.36 -22.46 4.19
C GLY A 58 -14.92 -21.04 4.16
N ALA A 59 -14.02 -20.06 4.21
CA ALA A 59 -14.37 -18.66 4.05
C ALA A 59 -14.73 -18.34 2.59
N PRO A 60 -15.73 -17.48 2.33
CA PRO A 60 -16.05 -17.07 0.98
C PRO A 60 -14.87 -16.37 0.30
N TYR A 61 -14.88 -16.36 -1.03
CA TYR A 61 -13.88 -15.65 -1.81
C TYR A 61 -14.54 -14.51 -2.60
N ALA A 62 -14.04 -13.29 -2.44
CA ALA A 62 -14.50 -12.13 -3.19
C ALA A 62 -13.82 -12.10 -4.58
N ILE A 63 -14.60 -12.34 -5.63
CA ILE A 63 -14.18 -12.09 -7.01
C ILE A 63 -14.55 -10.68 -7.42
N GLU A 64 -13.78 -10.11 -8.34
CA GLU A 64 -14.03 -8.78 -8.88
C GLU A 64 -15.11 -8.85 -9.96
N THR A 65 -16.06 -7.90 -9.95
CA THR A 65 -17.25 -7.96 -10.81
C THR A 65 -16.93 -7.89 -12.31
N PHE A 66 -15.77 -7.34 -12.70
CA PHE A 66 -15.34 -7.36 -14.10
C PHE A 66 -15.16 -8.79 -14.67
N ALA A 67 -14.84 -9.77 -13.81
CA ALA A 67 -14.65 -11.14 -14.24
C ALA A 67 -15.97 -11.88 -14.49
N CYS A 68 -17.09 -11.28 -14.07
CA CYS A 68 -18.41 -11.91 -14.14
C CYS A 68 -19.02 -11.88 -15.53
N ASP A 69 -18.50 -11.03 -16.42
CA ASP A 69 -18.82 -11.03 -17.85
C ASP A 69 -17.87 -11.89 -18.69
N VAL A 70 -16.89 -12.55 -18.06
CA VAL A 70 -15.91 -13.37 -18.77
C VAL A 70 -16.45 -14.80 -18.91
N PRO A 71 -16.48 -15.38 -20.12
CA PRO A 71 -16.92 -16.76 -20.30
C PRO A 71 -15.94 -17.75 -19.66
N VAL A 72 -16.44 -18.91 -19.27
CA VAL A 72 -15.62 -20.06 -18.85
C VAL A 72 -14.81 -20.54 -20.06
N LYS A 73 -13.48 -20.47 -19.98
CA LYS A 73 -12.60 -20.77 -21.13
C LYS A 73 -12.02 -22.18 -21.12
N GLU A 74 -11.70 -22.70 -19.94
CA GLU A 74 -11.03 -23.98 -19.78
C GLU A 74 -11.70 -24.75 -18.65
N ILE A 75 -12.02 -26.01 -18.88
CA ILE A 75 -12.46 -26.97 -17.86
C ILE A 75 -11.56 -28.20 -17.97
N THR A 76 -10.83 -28.48 -16.90
CA THR A 76 -9.95 -29.64 -16.75
C THR A 76 -10.52 -30.53 -15.67
N LEU A 77 -10.81 -31.79 -16.01
CA LEU A 77 -11.15 -32.82 -15.03
C LEU A 77 -9.84 -33.42 -14.54
N ASP A 78 -9.52 -33.25 -13.27
CA ASP A 78 -8.32 -33.86 -12.67
C ASP A 78 -8.57 -35.35 -12.38
N ASN A 79 -9.81 -35.67 -12.00
CA ASN A 79 -10.34 -37.02 -11.84
C ASN A 79 -11.88 -36.98 -11.79
N ASP A 80 -12.53 -38.11 -11.50
CA ASP A 80 -14.00 -38.25 -11.48
C ASP A 80 -14.71 -37.37 -10.43
N ILE A 81 -13.95 -36.79 -9.49
CA ILE A 81 -14.49 -36.00 -8.38
C ILE A 81 -13.88 -34.61 -8.23
N ASN A 82 -12.81 -34.26 -8.95
CA ASN A 82 -12.16 -32.94 -8.87
C ASN A 82 -11.99 -32.36 -10.28
N ALA A 83 -12.20 -31.06 -10.39
CA ALA A 83 -12.01 -30.33 -11.63
C ALA A 83 -11.57 -28.90 -11.37
N ASN A 84 -10.93 -28.31 -12.37
CA ASN A 84 -10.56 -26.90 -12.39
C ASN A 84 -11.19 -26.22 -13.59
N ALA A 85 -11.63 -24.97 -13.40
CA ALA A 85 -12.14 -24.15 -14.47
C ALA A 85 -11.56 -22.73 -14.42
N LYS A 86 -11.29 -22.15 -15.58
CA LYS A 86 -10.77 -20.76 -15.68
C LYS A 86 -11.83 -19.78 -16.13
N VAL A 87 -11.93 -18.68 -15.38
CA VAL A 87 -12.80 -17.53 -15.66
C VAL A 87 -11.97 -16.26 -15.49
N GLY A 88 -11.57 -15.65 -16.61
CA GLY A 88 -10.62 -14.54 -16.58
C GLY A 88 -9.33 -14.96 -15.86
N PRO A 89 -8.84 -14.17 -14.88
CA PRO A 89 -7.66 -14.52 -14.10
C PRO A 89 -7.93 -15.52 -12.96
N TYR A 90 -9.20 -15.87 -12.71
CA TYR A 90 -9.59 -16.75 -11.62
C TYR A 90 -9.56 -18.21 -12.02
N THR A 91 -9.11 -19.05 -11.09
CA THR A 91 -9.25 -20.51 -11.15
C THR A 91 -10.29 -20.96 -10.14
N PHE A 92 -11.36 -21.57 -10.64
CA PHE A 92 -12.42 -22.22 -9.87
C PHE A 92 -12.06 -23.68 -9.69
N ASN A 93 -11.85 -24.08 -8.44
CA ASN A 93 -11.64 -25.47 -8.05
C ASN A 93 -13.01 -26.04 -7.68
N MET A 94 -13.34 -27.16 -8.28
CA MET A 94 -14.63 -27.79 -8.23
C MET A 94 -14.48 -29.20 -7.65
N ARG A 95 -15.43 -29.61 -6.81
CA ARG A 95 -15.52 -30.98 -6.32
C ARG A 95 -16.92 -31.54 -6.55
N LYS A 96 -16.99 -32.79 -6.97
CA LYS A 96 -18.23 -33.55 -7.07
C LYS A 96 -18.58 -34.14 -5.70
N ASP A 97 -19.78 -33.89 -5.21
CA ASP A 97 -20.33 -34.64 -4.10
C ASP A 97 -20.67 -36.05 -4.58
N THR A 98 -20.07 -37.06 -3.95
CA THR A 98 -20.24 -38.46 -4.32
C THR A 98 -21.61 -39.02 -3.94
N SER A 99 -22.34 -38.35 -3.05
CA SER A 99 -23.65 -38.79 -2.56
C SER A 99 -24.80 -38.41 -3.51
N ASP A 100 -24.75 -37.22 -4.12
CA ASP A 100 -25.81 -36.71 -5.00
C ASP A 100 -25.35 -36.41 -6.44
N GLY A 101 -24.04 -36.53 -6.71
CA GLY A 101 -23.43 -36.34 -8.02
C GLY A 101 -23.36 -34.89 -8.50
N ARG A 102 -23.63 -33.91 -7.63
CA ARG A 102 -23.56 -32.48 -7.95
C ARG A 102 -22.14 -31.95 -7.82
N TRP A 103 -21.84 -30.90 -8.57
CA TRP A 103 -20.56 -30.22 -8.55
C TRP A 103 -20.66 -28.91 -7.74
N HIS A 104 -19.69 -28.70 -6.86
CA HIS A 104 -19.65 -27.58 -5.93
C HIS A 104 -18.33 -26.83 -6.10
N VAL A 105 -18.37 -25.50 -6.01
CA VAL A 105 -17.15 -24.70 -5.96
C VAL A 105 -16.57 -24.85 -4.56
N THR A 106 -15.35 -25.37 -4.47
CA THR A 106 -14.65 -25.54 -3.19
C THR A 106 -13.61 -24.47 -2.94
N ARG A 107 -13.12 -23.82 -4.00
CA ARG A 107 -12.15 -22.74 -3.90
C ARG A 107 -12.15 -21.88 -5.15
N VAL A 108 -11.94 -20.58 -4.99
CA VAL A 108 -11.56 -19.68 -6.07
C VAL A 108 -10.21 -19.06 -5.71
N THR A 109 -9.32 -18.95 -6.68
CA THR A 109 -7.98 -18.36 -6.46
C THR A 109 -7.59 -17.49 -7.63
N TRP A 110 -6.88 -16.40 -7.33
CA TRP A 110 -6.09 -15.64 -8.29
C TRP A 110 -4.69 -15.49 -7.68
N PRO A 111 -3.75 -16.42 -8.00
CA PRO A 111 -2.49 -16.53 -7.27
C PRO A 111 -1.70 -15.23 -7.15
N GLU A 112 -1.66 -14.42 -8.20
CA GLU A 112 -0.97 -13.13 -8.20
C GLU A 112 -1.61 -12.13 -7.24
N LEU A 113 -2.93 -11.98 -7.29
CA LEU A 113 -3.68 -11.08 -6.43
C LEU A 113 -3.66 -11.56 -4.97
N ASP A 114 -3.83 -12.86 -4.74
CA ASP A 114 -3.85 -13.48 -3.41
C ASP A 114 -2.50 -13.28 -2.71
N GLN A 115 -1.39 -13.53 -3.42
CA GLN A 115 -0.05 -13.26 -2.88
C GLN A 115 0.22 -11.77 -2.68
N ALA A 116 -0.24 -10.91 -3.59
CA ALA A 116 -0.10 -9.47 -3.44
C ALA A 116 -0.84 -8.97 -2.18
N ARG A 117 -2.07 -9.43 -1.95
CA ARG A 117 -2.86 -9.13 -0.73
C ARG A 117 -2.13 -9.56 0.53
N SER A 118 -1.62 -10.79 0.57
CA SER A 118 -0.84 -11.29 1.71
C SER A 118 0.41 -10.43 1.99
N ILE A 119 1.11 -9.96 0.94
CA ILE A 119 2.23 -9.02 1.12
C ILE A 119 1.73 -7.69 1.68
N MET A 120 0.62 -7.14 1.15
CA MET A 120 0.03 -5.88 1.62
C MET A 120 -0.42 -5.92 3.08
N GLU A 121 -0.83 -7.08 3.59
CA GLU A 121 -1.22 -7.28 5.00
C GLU A 121 -0.02 -7.42 5.96
N THR A 122 1.19 -7.68 5.44
CA THR A 122 2.39 -7.84 6.29
C THR A 122 2.85 -6.49 6.86
N GLU A 123 2.88 -6.29 8.17
CA GLU A 123 3.26 -4.98 8.75
C GLU A 123 4.71 -4.56 8.42
N ASN A 124 5.66 -5.49 8.57
CA ASN A 124 7.10 -5.24 8.39
C ASN A 124 7.64 -5.89 7.11
N LYS A 125 7.07 -5.55 5.95
CA LYS A 125 7.46 -6.10 4.63
C LYS A 125 8.98 -6.03 4.43
N ALA A 126 9.66 -7.08 3.99
CA ALA A 126 11.06 -6.96 3.59
C ALA A 126 11.18 -6.26 2.22
N ASP A 127 12.37 -5.77 1.85
CA ASP A 127 12.57 -5.14 0.52
C ASP A 127 12.33 -6.12 -0.63
N THR A 128 12.60 -7.41 -0.40
CA THR A 128 12.26 -8.51 -1.30
C THR A 128 10.75 -8.65 -1.47
N ASP A 129 9.97 -8.50 -0.39
CA ASP A 129 8.50 -8.57 -0.44
C ASP A 129 7.91 -7.35 -1.15
N ILE A 130 8.48 -6.17 -0.93
CA ILE A 130 8.07 -4.95 -1.66
C ILE A 130 8.28 -5.14 -3.15
N THR A 131 9.47 -5.63 -3.56
CA THR A 131 9.79 -5.86 -4.97
C THR A 131 8.87 -6.92 -5.58
N LYS A 132 8.65 -8.03 -4.86
CA LYS A 132 7.72 -9.09 -5.27
C LYS A 132 6.29 -8.57 -5.39
N GLY A 133 5.82 -7.77 -4.43
CA GLY A 133 4.49 -7.16 -4.45
C GLY A 133 4.29 -6.22 -5.64
N ILE A 134 5.30 -5.39 -5.97
CA ILE A 134 5.29 -4.56 -7.17
C ILE A 134 5.16 -5.42 -8.43
N THR A 135 5.91 -6.53 -8.54
CA THR A 135 5.81 -7.45 -9.68
C THR A 135 4.42 -8.09 -9.78
N LEU A 136 3.88 -8.60 -8.68
CA LEU A 136 2.57 -9.25 -8.64
C LEU A 136 1.45 -8.27 -8.99
N LEU A 137 1.45 -7.06 -8.44
CA LEU A 137 0.44 -6.04 -8.73
C LEU A 137 0.51 -5.53 -10.17
N ASN A 138 1.71 -5.44 -10.75
CA ASN A 138 1.85 -5.17 -12.18
C ASN A 138 1.30 -6.31 -13.05
N ALA A 139 1.45 -7.57 -12.63
CA ALA A 139 0.83 -8.71 -13.32
C ALA A 139 -0.70 -8.64 -13.21
N VAL A 140 -1.24 -8.31 -12.04
CA VAL A 140 -2.67 -8.09 -11.82
C VAL A 140 -3.20 -6.98 -12.72
N LEU A 141 -2.53 -5.83 -12.81
CA LEU A 141 -2.96 -4.71 -13.65
C LEU A 141 -2.85 -4.99 -15.17
N LYS A 142 -2.10 -6.01 -15.60
CA LYS A 142 -2.13 -6.46 -17.00
C LYS A 142 -3.43 -7.19 -17.33
N GLU A 143 -3.90 -8.04 -16.43
CA GLU A 143 -5.15 -8.80 -16.58
C GLU A 143 -6.39 -7.96 -16.24
N ALA A 144 -6.27 -7.05 -15.27
CA ALA A 144 -7.34 -6.15 -14.81
C ALA A 144 -6.86 -4.69 -14.71
N PRO A 145 -6.73 -3.97 -15.86
CA PRO A 145 -6.17 -2.61 -15.89
C PRO A 145 -6.97 -1.57 -15.08
N LYS A 146 -8.25 -1.84 -14.80
CA LYS A 146 -9.15 -0.95 -14.07
C LYS A 146 -9.26 -1.28 -12.58
N MET A 147 -8.50 -2.25 -12.07
CA MET A 147 -8.60 -2.64 -10.65
C MET A 147 -8.03 -1.54 -9.73
N GLU A 148 -8.92 -0.91 -8.96
CA GLU A 148 -8.58 0.21 -8.07
C GLU A 148 -7.62 -0.23 -6.96
N TYR A 149 -7.96 -1.34 -6.29
CA TYR A 149 -7.15 -1.93 -5.21
C TYR A 149 -5.70 -2.16 -5.65
N ALA A 150 -5.49 -2.77 -6.82
CA ALA A 150 -4.16 -3.09 -7.30
C ALA A 150 -3.35 -1.82 -7.61
N ARG A 151 -4.00 -0.79 -8.14
CA ARG A 151 -3.34 0.48 -8.48
C ARG A 151 -2.95 1.28 -7.24
N LEU A 152 -3.82 1.34 -6.22
CA LEU A 152 -3.50 1.96 -4.93
C LEU A 152 -2.37 1.21 -4.22
N SER A 153 -2.51 -0.11 -4.09
CA SER A 153 -1.51 -0.96 -3.43
C SER A 153 -0.14 -0.85 -4.11
N LEU A 154 -0.11 -0.76 -5.44
CA LEU A 154 1.13 -0.60 -6.20
C LEU A 154 1.79 0.74 -5.87
N MET A 155 1.00 1.81 -5.78
CA MET A 155 1.50 3.13 -5.38
C MET A 155 2.05 3.13 -3.95
N GLU A 156 1.35 2.49 -3.01
CA GLU A 156 1.82 2.34 -1.63
C GLU A 156 3.18 1.65 -1.54
N LEU A 157 3.36 0.55 -2.29
CA LEU A 157 4.65 -0.15 -2.34
C LEU A 157 5.76 0.70 -2.95
N HIS A 158 5.48 1.47 -4.00
CA HIS A 158 6.46 2.40 -4.58
C HIS A 158 6.86 3.52 -3.60
N LEU A 159 5.90 4.08 -2.84
CA LEU A 159 6.18 5.08 -1.81
C LEU A 159 6.97 4.48 -0.64
N LEU A 160 6.63 3.25 -0.22
CA LEU A 160 7.37 2.54 0.82
C LEU A 160 8.80 2.24 0.38
N GLN A 161 8.98 1.81 -0.86
CA GLN A 161 10.29 1.60 -1.46
C GLN A 161 11.12 2.91 -1.48
N ARG A 162 10.50 4.03 -1.90
CA ARG A 162 11.14 5.35 -1.89
C ARG A 162 11.54 5.81 -0.48
N LYS A 163 10.73 5.49 0.54
CA LYS A 163 11.02 5.81 1.94
C LYS A 163 12.27 5.08 2.47
N ARG A 164 12.51 3.84 2.02
CA ARG A 164 13.59 2.99 2.54
C ARG A 164 14.94 3.22 1.88
N PHE A 165 14.96 3.62 0.61
CA PHE A 165 16.22 3.83 -0.07
C PHE A 165 16.96 5.06 0.43
N ASN A 166 18.25 4.87 0.68
CA ASN A 166 19.17 5.92 1.06
C ASN A 166 19.28 6.95 -0.08
N LYS A 167 18.96 8.22 0.22
CA LYS A 167 18.97 9.34 -0.73
C LYS A 167 20.37 10.00 -0.84
N GLN A 168 21.41 9.30 -0.39
CA GLN A 168 22.80 9.73 -0.56
C GLN A 168 23.14 9.85 -2.06
N GLY A 169 23.79 10.94 -2.43
CA GLY A 169 24.13 11.26 -3.82
C GLY A 169 23.02 11.95 -4.62
N GLU A 170 21.79 12.03 -4.12
CA GLU A 170 20.70 12.76 -4.79
C GLU A 170 20.83 14.28 -4.60
N THR A 171 20.47 15.05 -5.64
CA THR A 171 20.28 16.51 -5.56
C THR A 171 19.12 16.86 -4.65
N ASN A 172 19.02 18.13 -4.24
CA ASN A 172 17.93 18.59 -3.38
C ASN A 172 16.56 18.37 -4.05
N GLU A 173 16.45 18.63 -5.35
CA GLU A 173 15.23 18.44 -6.13
C GLU A 173 14.81 16.97 -6.20
N GLN A 174 15.79 16.06 -6.27
CA GLN A 174 15.58 14.61 -6.26
C GLN A 174 15.15 14.13 -4.87
N ARG A 175 15.83 14.59 -3.81
CA ARG A 175 15.46 14.31 -2.42
C ARG A 175 14.05 14.76 -2.11
N ALA A 176 13.69 15.96 -2.60
CA ALA A 176 12.40 16.60 -2.42
C ALA A 176 11.30 16.07 -3.34
N GLY A 177 11.45 14.88 -3.95
CA GLY A 177 10.46 14.30 -4.86
C GLY A 177 10.15 12.83 -4.60
N LEU A 178 9.35 12.26 -5.49
CA LEU A 178 8.98 10.84 -5.45
C LEU A 178 10.10 9.91 -5.97
N GLY A 179 11.16 10.46 -6.58
CA GLY A 179 12.27 9.68 -7.14
C GLY A 179 11.74 8.67 -8.16
N THR A 180 12.13 7.40 -8.01
CA THR A 180 11.66 6.28 -8.85
C THR A 180 10.15 6.06 -8.77
N ALA A 181 9.47 6.55 -7.74
CA ALA A 181 8.02 6.47 -7.61
C ALA A 181 7.25 7.53 -8.43
N GLN A 182 7.95 8.51 -9.04
CA GLN A 182 7.28 9.55 -9.85
C GLN A 182 6.59 8.96 -11.09
N ALA A 183 7.32 8.17 -11.88
CA ALA A 183 6.78 7.56 -13.09
C ALA A 183 5.55 6.65 -12.84
N PRO A 184 5.55 5.73 -11.87
CA PRO A 184 4.36 4.91 -11.59
C PRO A 184 3.20 5.73 -11.02
N TYR A 185 3.47 6.81 -10.28
CA TYR A 185 2.44 7.76 -9.84
C TYR A 185 1.77 8.46 -11.02
N ASP A 186 2.55 9.09 -11.89
CA ASP A 186 2.02 9.81 -13.06
C ASP A 186 1.22 8.87 -13.97
N ALA A 187 1.74 7.66 -14.21
CA ALA A 187 1.05 6.63 -14.98
C ALA A 187 -0.26 6.18 -14.32
N SER A 188 -0.28 6.05 -13.00
CA SER A 188 -1.47 5.61 -12.25
C SER A 188 -2.56 6.66 -12.22
N VAL A 189 -2.20 7.93 -11.98
CA VAL A 189 -3.16 9.05 -12.03
C VAL A 189 -3.73 9.19 -13.44
N LYS A 190 -2.88 9.16 -14.47
CA LYS A 190 -3.33 9.21 -15.87
C LYS A 190 -4.32 8.09 -16.18
N ALA A 191 -3.98 6.85 -15.85
CA ALA A 191 -4.85 5.70 -16.09
C ALA A 191 -6.19 5.81 -15.33
N ALA A 192 -6.17 6.28 -14.08
CA ALA A 192 -7.39 6.47 -13.30
C ALA A 192 -8.32 7.52 -13.95
N VAL A 193 -7.76 8.66 -14.39
CA VAL A 193 -8.53 9.71 -15.08
C VAL A 193 -9.07 9.21 -16.42
N GLU A 194 -8.26 8.53 -17.24
CA GLU A 194 -8.69 7.98 -18.54
C GLU A 194 -9.78 6.91 -18.39
N ASN A 195 -9.81 6.20 -17.26
CA ASN A 195 -10.85 5.21 -16.94
C ASN A 195 -12.10 5.82 -16.27
N GLY A 196 -12.14 7.14 -16.03
CA GLY A 196 -13.23 7.80 -15.32
C GLY A 196 -13.26 7.50 -13.81
N GLN A 197 -12.17 6.98 -13.25
CA GLN A 197 -12.03 6.61 -11.83
C GLN A 197 -11.50 7.80 -11.02
N ASN A 198 -12.24 8.91 -10.99
CA ASN A 198 -11.77 10.15 -10.35
C ASN A 198 -11.56 10.01 -8.84
N ASN A 199 -12.31 9.12 -8.16
CA ASN A 199 -12.04 8.76 -6.76
C ASN A 199 -10.65 8.13 -6.60
N LEU A 200 -10.29 7.17 -7.46
CA LEU A 200 -8.98 6.55 -7.46
C LEU A 200 -7.86 7.56 -7.74
N ALA A 201 -8.06 8.47 -8.71
CA ALA A 201 -7.10 9.53 -8.99
C ALA A 201 -6.88 10.44 -7.76
N ALA A 202 -7.95 10.83 -7.08
CA ALA A 202 -7.88 11.64 -5.85
C ALA A 202 -7.19 10.88 -4.70
N GLN A 203 -7.47 9.58 -4.52
CA GLN A 203 -6.81 8.74 -3.52
C GLN A 203 -5.31 8.56 -3.80
N LEU A 204 -4.89 8.43 -5.07
CA LEU A 204 -3.49 8.41 -5.46
C LEU A 204 -2.78 9.72 -5.12
N HIS A 205 -3.45 10.86 -5.30
CA HIS A 205 -2.93 12.16 -4.85
C HIS A 205 -2.80 12.20 -3.32
N LEU A 206 -3.79 11.72 -2.57
CA LEU A 206 -3.76 11.67 -1.10
C LEU A 206 -2.58 10.83 -0.58
N LEU A 207 -2.29 9.67 -1.18
CA LEU A 207 -1.11 8.86 -0.84
C LEU A 207 0.19 9.65 -1.00
N VAL A 208 0.32 10.39 -2.11
CA VAL A 208 1.49 11.23 -2.38
C VAL A 208 1.56 12.41 -1.41
N ILE A 209 0.45 13.10 -1.13
CA ILE A 209 0.38 14.19 -0.15
C ILE A 209 0.86 13.70 1.21
N GLY A 210 0.32 12.58 1.72
CA GLY A 210 0.73 12.02 3.01
C GLY A 210 2.19 11.56 3.05
N TYR A 211 2.77 11.12 1.93
CA TYR A 211 4.21 10.86 1.84
C TYR A 211 5.04 12.16 1.92
N LEU A 212 4.65 13.18 1.13
CA LEU A 212 5.37 14.45 1.05
C LEU A 212 5.33 15.21 2.37
N ASP A 213 4.17 15.28 3.03
CA ASP A 213 3.99 15.94 4.33
C ASP A 213 4.93 15.35 5.40
N ARG A 214 4.90 14.02 5.58
CA ARG A 214 5.79 13.35 6.56
C ARG A 214 7.26 13.59 6.27
N TYR A 215 7.66 13.57 5.00
CA TYR A 215 9.05 13.81 4.65
C TYR A 215 9.44 15.29 4.76
N ARG A 216 8.49 16.21 4.52
CA ARG A 216 8.65 17.65 4.74
C ARG A 216 8.89 17.93 6.21
N GLN A 217 8.07 17.40 7.11
CA GLN A 217 8.24 17.57 8.56
C GLN A 217 9.62 17.09 9.03
N LEU A 218 10.08 15.92 8.56
CA LEU A 218 11.43 15.43 8.86
C LEU A 218 12.53 16.37 8.33
N ALA A 219 12.35 16.96 7.15
CA ALA A 219 13.30 17.92 6.59
C ALA A 219 13.25 19.28 7.31
N GLU A 220 12.09 19.71 7.79
CA GLU A 220 11.93 20.91 8.61
C GLU A 220 12.64 20.74 9.95
N ASP A 221 12.42 19.63 10.64
CA ASP A 221 13.11 19.30 11.89
C ASP A 221 14.63 19.24 11.69
N ALA A 222 15.07 18.57 10.62
CA ALA A 222 16.49 18.48 10.28
C ALA A 222 17.11 19.78 9.75
N SER A 223 16.29 20.80 9.45
CA SER A 223 16.76 22.13 9.05
C SER A 223 17.16 23.03 10.22
N VAL A 224 16.91 22.57 11.44
CA VAL A 224 17.33 23.23 12.67
C VAL A 224 18.58 22.52 13.18
N VAL A 225 19.66 23.29 13.39
CA VAL A 225 20.89 22.74 13.96
C VAL A 225 20.62 22.33 15.40
N SER A 226 20.66 21.03 15.69
CA SER A 226 20.49 20.49 17.04
C SER A 226 21.77 20.67 17.87
N ASP A 227 21.61 21.22 19.08
CA ASP A 227 22.68 21.40 20.06
C ASP A 227 23.07 20.07 20.74
N ASP A 228 22.21 19.06 20.76
CA ASP A 228 22.43 17.79 21.46
C ASP A 228 23.71 17.07 21.00
N ASN A 229 23.99 17.11 19.69
CA ASN A 229 25.21 16.49 19.15
C ASN A 229 26.45 17.30 19.54
N ALA A 230 26.35 18.63 19.58
CA ALA A 230 27.45 19.48 20.04
C ALA A 230 27.70 19.30 21.54
N GLU A 231 26.66 19.07 22.34
CA GLU A 231 26.78 18.78 23.76
C GLU A 231 27.46 17.42 24.01
N LYS A 232 27.10 16.37 23.25
CA LYS A 232 27.77 15.07 23.30
C LYS A 232 29.25 15.16 22.94
N GLU A 233 29.60 15.91 21.90
CA GLU A 233 31.00 16.17 21.50
C GLU A 233 31.77 16.87 22.63
N ARG A 234 31.20 17.93 23.24
CA ARG A 234 31.80 18.62 24.39
C ARG A 234 31.96 17.70 25.61
N ALA A 235 30.97 16.85 25.89
CA ALA A 235 31.04 15.90 26.99
C ALA A 235 32.16 14.87 26.77
N ALA A 236 32.36 14.40 25.54
CA ALA A 236 33.45 13.50 25.19
C ALA A 236 34.83 14.17 25.36
N ILE A 237 34.99 15.41 24.92
CA ILE A 237 36.23 16.20 25.15
C ILE A 237 36.51 16.35 26.65
N LYS A 238 35.48 16.68 27.45
CA LYS A 238 35.60 16.83 28.89
C LYS A 238 36.01 15.53 29.60
N ALA A 239 35.57 14.37 29.11
CA ALA A 239 35.99 13.08 29.65
C ALA A 239 37.51 12.87 29.47
N VAL A 240 38.04 13.15 28.28
CA VAL A 240 39.49 13.06 27.99
C VAL A 240 40.27 14.11 28.79
N GLN A 241 39.70 15.31 29.00
CA GLN A 241 40.32 16.34 29.85
C GLN A 241 40.52 15.86 31.30
N ASN A 242 39.53 15.14 31.85
CA ASN A 242 39.66 14.58 33.21
C ASN A 242 40.77 13.52 33.27
N GLU A 243 40.95 12.71 32.23
CA GLU A 243 42.03 11.72 32.12
C GLU A 243 43.41 12.40 32.04
N ALA A 244 43.52 13.50 31.27
CA ALA A 244 44.74 14.31 31.21
C ALA A 244 45.09 14.89 32.59
N ASP A 245 44.12 15.45 33.31
CA ASP A 245 44.32 16.03 34.64
C ASP A 245 44.77 14.98 35.67
N GLU A 246 44.21 13.76 35.60
CA GLU A 246 44.63 12.60 36.40
C GLU A 246 46.07 12.18 36.10
N ALA A 247 46.43 12.03 34.83
CA ALA A 247 47.78 11.66 34.39
C ALA A 247 48.82 12.69 34.85
N LYS A 248 48.50 13.99 34.72
CA LYS A 248 49.33 15.09 35.21
C LYS A 248 49.56 15.03 36.73
N LYS A 249 48.51 14.77 37.51
CA LYS A 249 48.61 14.60 38.97
C LYS A 249 49.49 13.41 39.37
N LYS A 250 49.47 12.33 38.58
CA LYS A 250 50.27 11.11 38.80
C LYS A 250 51.71 11.24 38.27
N GLY A 251 52.05 12.31 37.56
CA GLY A 251 53.36 12.49 36.93
C GLY A 251 53.59 11.60 35.71
N ASP A 252 52.52 11.09 35.10
CA ASP A 252 52.57 10.26 33.89
C ASP A 252 52.61 11.15 32.65
N THR A 253 53.80 11.64 32.31
CA THR A 253 54.02 12.54 31.17
C THR A 253 53.55 11.94 29.83
N PRO A 254 53.86 10.66 29.49
CA PRO A 254 53.36 10.07 28.24
C PRO A 254 51.83 10.01 28.15
N ALA A 255 51.14 9.63 29.22
CA ALA A 255 49.68 9.59 29.21
C ALA A 255 49.06 11.00 29.10
N TYR A 256 49.65 11.99 29.77
CA TYR A 256 49.23 13.39 29.66
C TYR A 256 49.39 13.93 28.24
N GLU A 257 50.56 13.74 27.61
CA GLU A 257 50.83 14.21 26.26
C GLU A 257 49.88 13.57 25.22
N ASN A 258 49.60 12.27 25.35
CA ASN A 258 48.63 11.57 24.49
C ASN A 258 47.21 12.12 24.64
N ALA A 259 46.75 12.35 25.88
CA ALA A 259 45.41 12.88 26.15
C ALA A 259 45.24 14.31 25.61
N ILE A 260 46.26 15.17 25.73
CA ILE A 260 46.25 16.52 25.15
C ILE A 260 46.19 16.47 23.62
N ALA A 261 46.93 15.56 22.98
CA ALA A 261 46.88 15.38 21.54
C ALA A 261 45.49 14.90 21.08
N GLU A 262 44.86 13.96 21.79
CA GLU A 262 43.50 13.50 21.49
C GLU A 262 42.46 14.62 21.64
N ILE A 263 42.56 15.44 22.69
CA ILE A 263 41.67 16.61 22.87
C ILE A 263 41.77 17.55 21.68
N ALA A 264 42.98 17.89 21.23
CA ALA A 264 43.18 18.76 20.07
C ALA A 264 42.57 18.17 18.79
N THR A 265 42.67 16.85 18.58
CA THR A 265 42.00 16.16 17.47
C THR A 265 40.48 16.27 17.59
N ARG A 266 39.90 15.98 18.75
CA ARG A 266 38.45 16.02 18.98
C ARG A 266 37.87 17.44 18.88
N GLU A 267 38.60 18.45 19.34
CA GLU A 267 38.21 19.86 19.18
C GLU A 267 38.15 20.24 17.70
N LYS A 268 39.14 19.84 16.90
CA LYS A 268 39.13 20.05 15.46
C LYS A 268 37.97 19.31 14.77
N GLU A 269 37.72 18.06 15.13
CA GLU A 269 36.58 17.30 14.61
C GLU A 269 35.24 17.95 14.98
N MET A 270 35.10 18.49 16.20
CA MET A 270 33.90 19.21 16.64
C MET A 270 33.67 20.47 15.81
N GLU A 271 34.71 21.24 15.48
CA GLU A 271 34.62 22.41 14.59
C GLU A 271 34.20 22.01 13.17
N GLU A 272 34.84 20.98 12.60
CA GLU A 272 34.49 20.45 11.27
C GLU A 272 33.03 19.93 11.23
N ASN A 273 32.61 19.22 12.27
CA ASN A 273 31.24 18.73 12.41
C ASN A 273 30.23 19.87 12.60
N ALA A 274 30.59 20.95 13.30
CA ALA A 274 29.72 22.12 13.44
C ALA A 274 29.44 22.76 12.08
N VAL A 275 30.47 22.96 11.25
CA VAL A 275 30.31 23.46 9.87
C VAL A 275 29.44 22.51 9.04
N LYS A 276 29.66 21.20 9.16
CA LYS A 276 28.86 20.18 8.47
C LYS A 276 27.39 20.22 8.88
N ARG A 277 27.10 20.32 10.18
CA ARG A 277 25.72 20.41 10.70
C ARG A 277 24.97 21.62 10.16
N VAL A 278 25.61 22.79 10.12
CA VAL A 278 25.02 24.01 9.55
C VAL A 278 24.70 23.79 8.07
N LYS A 279 25.65 23.24 7.30
CA LYS A 279 25.45 22.97 5.87
C LYS A 279 24.34 21.95 5.61
N ASP A 280 24.29 20.87 6.39
CA ASP A 280 23.26 19.84 6.28
C ASP A 280 21.88 20.41 6.62
N ALA A 281 21.79 21.25 7.66
CA ALA A 281 20.56 21.95 8.04
C ALA A 281 20.08 22.91 6.94
N GLU A 282 20.98 23.70 6.34
CA GLU A 282 20.64 24.55 5.19
C GLU A 282 20.12 23.75 3.99
N VAL A 283 20.73 22.61 3.71
CA VAL A 283 20.28 21.69 2.65
C VAL A 283 18.88 21.17 2.95
N MET A 284 18.63 20.71 4.17
CA MET A 284 17.31 20.21 4.57
C MET A 284 16.24 21.30 4.55
N GLY A 285 16.58 22.54 4.93
CA GLY A 285 15.67 23.68 4.80
C GLY A 285 15.29 23.99 3.34
N LYS A 286 16.21 23.81 2.40
CA LYS A 286 15.90 23.89 0.95
C LYS A 286 15.00 22.73 0.50
N VAL A 287 15.31 21.51 0.94
CA VAL A 287 14.49 20.32 0.63
C VAL A 287 13.07 20.46 1.17
N ALA A 288 12.88 20.96 2.40
CA ALA A 288 11.57 21.20 2.99
C ALA A 288 10.71 22.17 2.15
N LYS A 289 11.31 23.27 1.68
CA LYS A 289 10.61 24.23 0.80
C LYS A 289 10.19 23.61 -0.53
N GLU A 290 11.05 22.78 -1.13
CA GLU A 290 10.72 22.08 -2.38
C GLU A 290 9.64 21.01 -2.17
N LEU A 291 9.65 20.31 -1.03
CA LEU A 291 8.60 19.36 -0.66
C LEU A 291 7.24 20.05 -0.52
N LEU A 292 7.21 21.19 0.18
CA LEU A 292 5.99 22.00 0.33
C LEU A 292 5.40 22.40 -1.03
N LYS A 293 6.25 22.84 -1.97
CA LYS A 293 5.79 23.19 -3.34
C LYS A 293 5.14 21.98 -4.02
N ARG A 294 5.76 20.81 -3.96
CA ARG A 294 5.21 19.60 -4.59
C ARG A 294 3.95 19.10 -3.91
N GLU A 295 3.90 19.17 -2.58
CA GLU A 295 2.72 18.84 -1.79
C GLU A 295 1.54 19.71 -2.23
N CYS A 296 1.77 21.02 -2.38
CA CYS A 296 0.77 21.96 -2.90
C CYS A 296 0.32 21.64 -4.32
N VAL A 297 1.23 21.25 -5.22
CA VAL A 297 0.85 20.80 -6.56
C VAL A 297 -0.06 19.58 -6.50
N ALA A 298 0.25 18.60 -5.65
CA ALA A 298 -0.59 17.41 -5.48
C ALA A 298 -1.96 17.75 -4.87
N ILE A 299 -2.02 18.67 -3.90
CA ILE A 299 -3.29 19.17 -3.31
C ILE A 299 -4.15 19.84 -4.38
N GLN A 300 -3.56 20.72 -5.20
CA GLN A 300 -4.32 21.40 -6.26
C GLN A 300 -4.79 20.42 -7.35
N ALA A 301 -3.96 19.44 -7.71
CA ALA A 301 -4.35 18.38 -8.63
C ALA A 301 -5.55 17.57 -8.10
N ALA A 302 -5.53 17.19 -6.82
CA ALA A 302 -6.65 16.49 -6.18
C ALA A 302 -7.94 17.33 -6.17
N LYS A 303 -7.84 18.63 -5.84
CA LYS A 303 -8.99 19.56 -5.86
C LYS A 303 -9.55 19.83 -7.26
N GLY A 304 -8.72 19.70 -8.29
CA GLY A 304 -9.12 19.93 -9.67
C GLY A 304 -9.96 18.79 -10.28
N LEU A 305 -10.06 17.65 -9.60
CA LEU A 305 -10.85 16.51 -10.06
C LEU A 305 -12.36 16.74 -9.82
N SER A 306 -13.17 16.45 -10.83
CA SER A 306 -14.64 16.53 -10.75
C SER A 306 -15.25 15.15 -10.50
N GLY A 307 -16.48 15.09 -9.97
CA GLY A 307 -17.19 13.82 -9.74
C GLY A 307 -16.55 12.91 -8.68
N VAL A 308 -15.72 13.47 -7.80
CA VAL A 308 -15.14 12.78 -6.64
C VAL A 308 -16.20 12.69 -5.54
N SER A 309 -16.21 11.59 -4.78
CA SER A 309 -17.13 11.39 -3.65
C SER A 309 -16.94 12.46 -2.59
N SER A 310 -17.99 12.71 -1.80
CA SER A 310 -17.95 13.69 -0.71
C SER A 310 -16.91 13.33 0.35
N GLU A 311 -16.74 12.04 0.64
CA GLU A 311 -15.74 11.52 1.59
C GLU A 311 -14.31 11.87 1.16
N VAL A 312 -13.92 11.50 -0.07
CA VAL A 312 -12.58 11.79 -0.59
C VAL A 312 -12.37 13.30 -0.73
N THR A 313 -13.41 14.04 -1.13
CA THR A 313 -13.36 15.51 -1.18
C THR A 313 -13.12 16.15 0.19
N ALA A 314 -13.76 15.62 1.24
CA ALA A 314 -13.58 16.09 2.62
C ALA A 314 -12.16 15.79 3.12
N GLU A 315 -11.60 14.64 2.77
CA GLU A 315 -10.22 14.27 3.12
C GLU A 315 -9.20 15.19 2.43
N VAL A 316 -9.33 15.42 1.13
CA VAL A 316 -8.50 16.39 0.38
C VAL A 316 -8.61 17.79 1.00
N SER A 317 -9.81 18.21 1.39
CA SER A 317 -10.04 19.51 2.03
C SER A 317 -9.38 19.61 3.40
N THR A 318 -9.40 18.52 4.17
CA THR A 318 -8.75 18.43 5.48
C THR A 318 -7.25 18.64 5.34
N TYR A 319 -6.59 17.87 4.46
CA TYR A 319 -5.16 18.05 4.17
C TYR A 319 -4.85 19.47 3.69
N ALA A 320 -5.64 19.98 2.75
CA ALA A 320 -5.42 21.32 2.21
C ALA A 320 -5.60 22.44 3.23
N SER A 321 -6.34 22.22 4.33
CA SER A 321 -6.50 23.20 5.42
C SER A 321 -5.30 23.23 6.36
N GLN A 322 -4.52 22.16 6.41
CA GLN A 322 -3.33 22.03 7.27
C GLN A 322 -2.07 22.60 6.60
N VAL A 323 -2.10 22.76 5.27
CA VAL A 323 -0.94 23.17 4.47
C VAL A 323 -1.15 24.58 3.91
N THR A 324 -0.28 25.51 4.29
CA THR A 324 -0.28 26.85 3.70
C THR A 324 0.52 26.86 2.41
N CYS A 325 -0.18 26.77 1.28
CA CYS A 325 0.47 26.83 -0.03
C CYS A 325 0.91 28.25 -0.39
N PRO A 326 2.17 28.47 -0.77
CA PRO A 326 2.62 29.75 -1.27
C PRO A 326 1.83 30.12 -2.54
N LYS A 327 1.48 31.40 -2.66
CA LYS A 327 0.80 31.95 -3.85
C LYS A 327 1.75 32.04 -5.05
#